data_AF-A0A084JBU8-F1
#
_entry.id   AF-A0A084JBU8-F1
#
_cell.length_a   1.000
_cell.length_b   1.000
_cell.length_c   1.000
_cell.angle_alpha   90.00
_cell.angle_beta   90.00
_cell.angle_gamma   90.00
#
_symmetry.space_group_name_H-M   'P 1'
#
loop_
_entity.id
_entity.type
_entity.pdbx_description
1 polymer ?
#
loop_
_entity_poly.entity_id
_entity_poly.type
_entity_poly.pdbx_seq_one_letter_code
_entity_poly.pdbx_strand_id
1 'polypeptide(L)'
;MQRSIDKIGIYPLDIMVTGGTGAGKSTTLNTLFKKAVAEVGKGVESETMELDSYMLNDLIRFWDTPGLGDGIERDKDHSKKLIDLLYKTYSADHELFGFIDMAMIIIEDGNRDMGTTYKLLENIILPNFPLDRIIVVINQCDISMKGLHWDTDKNEPDLIMKEFLEKQADSIQRRIKESVGVDITRPVYYSAIHKYHMKEVLDLIINNMPTVRRDCV
;
A
#
# COMPACT_ATOMS: atom_id res chain seq x y z
N MET A 1 -9.60 4.18 -15.30
CA MET A 1 -9.33 2.87 -14.67
C MET A 1 -9.62 1.73 -15.64
N GLN A 2 -10.88 1.34 -15.89
CA GLN A 2 -11.26 0.27 -16.83
C GLN A 2 -10.52 0.34 -18.18
N ARG A 3 -10.59 1.47 -18.88
CA ARG A 3 -9.90 1.66 -20.18
C ARG A 3 -8.37 1.56 -20.13
N SER A 4 -7.74 1.79 -18.97
CA SER A 4 -6.29 1.64 -18.83
C SER A 4 -5.95 0.17 -18.59
N ILE A 5 -6.67 -0.47 -17.66
CA ILE A 5 -6.56 -1.89 -17.29
C ILE A 5 -6.80 -2.80 -18.52
N ASP A 6 -7.88 -2.55 -19.27
CA ASP A 6 -8.22 -3.31 -20.48
C ASP A 6 -7.15 -3.21 -21.58
N LYS A 7 -6.46 -2.06 -21.68
CA LYS A 7 -5.41 -1.84 -22.68
C LYS A 7 -4.13 -2.59 -22.36
N ILE A 8 -3.87 -2.86 -21.08
CA ILE A 8 -2.67 -3.52 -20.61
C ILE A 8 -2.89 -5.04 -20.52
N GLY A 9 -4.15 -5.47 -20.43
CA GLY A 9 -4.51 -6.87 -20.25
C GLY A 9 -4.11 -7.41 -18.88
N ILE A 10 -4.10 -6.54 -17.87
CA ILE A 10 -3.99 -6.89 -16.44
C ILE A 10 -5.41 -6.87 -15.91
N TYR A 11 -5.97 -7.99 -15.47
CA TYR A 11 -7.31 -8.01 -14.88
C TYR A 11 -7.45 -9.19 -13.91
N PRO A 12 -7.65 -8.93 -12.60
CA PRO A 12 -7.63 -7.63 -11.92
C PRO A 12 -6.20 -7.03 -11.82
N LEU A 13 -6.09 -5.76 -11.42
CA LEU A 13 -4.84 -5.15 -10.95
C LEU A 13 -4.46 -5.74 -9.59
N ASP A 14 -3.34 -6.46 -9.54
CA ASP A 14 -2.84 -7.17 -8.37
C ASP A 14 -1.89 -6.29 -7.54
N ILE A 15 -2.37 -5.81 -6.40
CA ILE A 15 -1.63 -4.91 -5.51
C ILE A 15 -1.23 -5.65 -4.24
N MET A 16 0.07 -5.82 -3.99
CA MET A 16 0.56 -6.32 -2.72
C MET A 16 0.55 -5.21 -1.67
N VAL A 17 0.04 -5.48 -0.48
CA VAL A 17 0.05 -4.55 0.66
C VAL A 17 0.95 -5.08 1.76
N THR A 18 1.94 -4.28 2.15
CA THR A 18 2.85 -4.67 3.23
C THR A 18 3.23 -3.48 4.13
N GLY A 19 3.85 -3.77 5.27
CA GLY A 19 4.17 -2.81 6.34
C GLY A 19 4.31 -3.51 7.69
N GLY A 20 4.78 -2.80 8.71
CA GLY A 20 4.95 -3.34 10.06
C GLY A 20 3.67 -3.96 10.65
N THR A 21 3.82 -4.87 11.62
CA THR A 21 2.69 -5.30 12.47
C THR A 21 2.11 -4.09 13.19
N GLY A 22 0.80 -3.90 13.14
CA GLY A 22 0.15 -2.72 13.73
C GLY A 22 0.00 -1.51 12.78
N ALA A 23 0.67 -1.50 11.62
CA ALA A 23 0.61 -0.37 10.66
C ALA A 23 -0.79 -0.10 10.06
N GLY A 24 -1.77 -0.96 10.35
CA GLY A 24 -3.16 -0.79 9.95
C GLY A 24 -3.48 -1.27 8.53
N LYS A 25 -2.74 -2.27 8.02
CA LYS A 25 -3.00 -2.94 6.74
C LYS A 25 -4.45 -3.41 6.62
N SER A 26 -4.88 -4.30 7.52
CA SER A 26 -6.23 -4.85 7.51
C SER A 26 -7.30 -3.76 7.73
N THR A 27 -7.04 -2.73 8.54
CA THR A 27 -7.96 -1.59 8.70
C THR A 27 -8.09 -0.77 7.42
N THR A 28 -6.98 -0.55 6.72
CA THR A 28 -6.95 0.17 5.43
C THR A 28 -7.76 -0.58 4.39
N LEU A 29 -7.47 -1.88 4.24
CA LEU A 29 -8.17 -2.78 3.33
C LEU A 29 -9.67 -2.79 3.61
N ASN A 30 -10.08 -3.06 4.86
CA ASN A 30 -11.49 -3.03 5.27
C ASN A 30 -12.18 -1.70 4.98
N THR A 31 -11.47 -0.59 5.10
CA THR A 31 -12.01 0.75 4.84
C THR A 31 -12.19 0.99 3.34
N LEU A 32 -11.22 0.58 2.52
CA LEU A 32 -11.34 0.61 1.06
C LEU A 32 -12.55 -0.22 0.59
N PHE A 33 -12.71 -1.46 1.09
CA PHE A 33 -13.85 -2.32 0.74
C PHE A 33 -15.19 -1.69 1.13
N LYS A 34 -15.31 -1.20 2.37
CA LYS A 34 -16.55 -0.53 2.81
C LYS A 34 -16.89 0.69 1.96
N LYS A 35 -15.88 1.45 1.54
CA LYS A 35 -16.06 2.61 0.66
C LYS A 35 -16.53 2.19 -0.74
N ALA A 36 -15.91 1.15 -1.33
CA ALA A 36 -16.32 0.63 -2.62
C ALA A 36 -17.77 0.09 -2.59
N VAL A 37 -18.14 -0.67 -1.55
CA VAL A 37 -19.53 -1.16 -1.38
C VAL A 37 -20.53 -0.01 -1.25
N ALA A 38 -20.18 1.04 -0.51
CA ALA A 38 -21.03 2.21 -0.34
C ALA A 38 -21.23 3.01 -1.64
N GLU A 39 -20.21 3.12 -2.48
CA GLU A 39 -20.28 3.83 -3.77
C GLU A 39 -21.09 3.06 -4.84
N VAL A 40 -21.05 1.73 -4.83
CA VAL A 40 -21.68 0.89 -5.88
C VAL A 40 -23.17 0.62 -5.61
N GLY A 41 -23.67 0.84 -4.38
CA GLY A 41 -25.11 0.82 -4.05
C GLY A 41 -25.82 -0.54 -4.23
N LYS A 42 -25.09 -1.59 -4.62
CA LYS A 42 -25.54 -2.97 -4.71
C LYS A 42 -24.67 -3.80 -3.78
N GLY A 43 -25.30 -4.68 -3.01
CA GLY A 43 -24.61 -5.69 -2.22
C GLY A 43 -23.74 -6.54 -3.12
N VAL A 44 -22.48 -6.16 -3.28
CA VAL A 44 -21.47 -7.01 -3.87
C VAL A 44 -21.24 -8.09 -2.84
N GLU A 45 -21.69 -9.30 -3.13
CA GLU A 45 -21.29 -10.47 -2.35
C GLU A 45 -19.76 -10.46 -2.33
N SER A 46 -19.19 -10.35 -1.14
CA SER A 46 -17.77 -10.48 -0.88
C SER A 46 -17.38 -11.93 -1.16
N GLU A 47 -17.38 -12.33 -2.43
CA GLU A 47 -17.11 -13.69 -2.82
C GLU A 47 -15.60 -13.96 -2.72
N THR A 48 -15.32 -15.00 -1.94
CA THR A 48 -14.03 -15.70 -1.78
C THR A 48 -12.93 -14.93 -1.05
N MET A 49 -12.97 -15.05 0.28
CA MET A 49 -11.80 -15.06 1.15
C MET A 49 -10.95 -16.31 0.85
N GLU A 50 -10.12 -16.27 -0.19
CA GLU A 50 -8.87 -17.02 -0.10
C GLU A 50 -7.98 -16.26 0.89
N LEU A 51 -7.38 -16.97 1.84
CA LEU A 51 -6.88 -16.47 3.13
C LEU A 51 -5.92 -15.25 3.08
N ASP A 52 -5.42 -14.87 1.89
CA ASP A 52 -4.39 -13.82 1.70
C ASP A 52 -4.75 -12.74 0.65
N SER A 53 -5.96 -12.71 0.06
CA SER A 53 -6.33 -11.67 -0.92
C SER A 53 -7.78 -11.19 -0.84
N TYR A 54 -8.02 -9.95 -1.29
CA TYR A 54 -9.31 -9.27 -1.20
C TYR A 54 -9.61 -8.48 -2.49
N MET A 55 -10.73 -8.79 -3.15
CA MET A 55 -11.20 -8.09 -4.34
C MET A 55 -11.96 -6.81 -3.96
N LEU A 56 -11.49 -5.64 -4.42
CA LEU A 56 -12.15 -4.35 -4.13
C LEU A 56 -13.38 -4.13 -4.99
N ASN A 57 -13.25 -4.56 -6.23
CA ASN A 57 -14.23 -4.65 -7.29
C ASN A 57 -13.64 -5.59 -8.34
N ASP A 58 -14.29 -5.75 -9.49
CA ASP A 58 -13.78 -6.64 -10.53
C ASP A 58 -12.43 -6.18 -11.13
N LEU A 59 -11.96 -4.96 -10.80
CA LEU A 59 -10.75 -4.36 -11.37
C LEU A 59 -9.51 -4.40 -10.49
N ILE A 60 -9.65 -4.50 -9.16
CA ILE A 60 -8.52 -4.39 -8.22
C ILE A 60 -8.59 -5.51 -7.19
N ARG A 61 -7.48 -6.22 -7.02
CA ARG A 61 -7.26 -7.21 -5.97
C ARG A 61 -6.09 -6.78 -5.09
N PHE A 62 -6.32 -6.77 -3.78
CA PHE A 62 -5.26 -6.55 -2.80
C PHE A 62 -4.80 -7.86 -2.20
N TRP A 63 -3.48 -8.03 -2.08
CA TRP A 63 -2.86 -9.14 -1.36
C TRP A 63 -2.40 -8.63 -0.01
N ASP A 64 -3.06 -9.06 1.07
CA ASP A 64 -2.63 -8.73 2.43
C ASP A 64 -1.45 -9.64 2.78
N THR A 65 -0.41 -9.06 3.37
CA THR A 65 0.80 -9.80 3.76
C THR A 65 0.99 -9.71 5.26
N PRO A 66 1.53 -10.74 5.92
CA PRO A 66 1.88 -10.65 7.33
C PRO A 66 2.78 -9.45 7.61
N GLY A 67 2.58 -8.79 8.75
CA GLY A 67 3.46 -7.70 9.18
C GLY A 67 4.84 -8.20 9.59
N LEU A 68 5.86 -7.35 9.42
CA LEU A 68 7.16 -7.54 10.09
C LEU A 68 7.15 -6.85 11.45
N GLY A 69 7.82 -7.44 12.44
CA GLY A 69 7.90 -6.93 13.81
C GLY A 69 7.48 -7.91 14.90
N ASP A 70 7.21 -9.18 14.56
CA ASP A 70 6.75 -10.19 15.52
C ASP A 70 7.91 -11.04 16.10
N GLY A 71 9.16 -10.66 15.79
CA GLY A 71 10.39 -11.30 16.23
C GLY A 71 11.20 -11.91 15.09
N ILE A 72 12.51 -12.06 15.30
CA ILE A 72 13.51 -12.37 14.25
C ILE A 72 13.16 -13.62 13.43
N GLU A 73 12.69 -14.70 14.06
CA GLU A 73 12.38 -15.95 13.34
C GLU A 73 11.11 -15.82 12.49
N ARG A 74 10.04 -15.22 13.04
CA ARG A 74 8.80 -14.99 12.28
C ARG A 74 9.02 -14.01 11.14
N ASP A 75 9.84 -12.99 11.36
CA ASP A 75 10.19 -12.01 10.34
C ASP A 75 10.93 -12.66 9.16
N LYS A 76 11.75 -13.70 9.38
CA LYS A 76 12.38 -14.47 8.29
C LYS A 76 11.35 -15.22 7.45
N ASP A 77 10.43 -15.92 8.11
CA ASP A 77 9.37 -16.66 7.41
C ASP A 77 8.42 -15.72 6.65
N HIS A 78 8.07 -14.59 7.26
CA HIS A 78 7.26 -13.55 6.62
C HIS A 78 7.99 -12.93 5.42
N SER A 79 9.28 -12.63 5.55
CA SER A 79 10.12 -12.12 4.46
C SER A 79 10.16 -13.10 3.28
N LYS A 80 10.30 -14.41 3.56
CA LYS A 80 10.29 -15.44 2.52
C LYS A 80 8.96 -15.48 1.76
N LYS A 81 7.83 -15.49 2.47
CA LYS A 81 6.49 -15.47 1.84
C LYS A 81 6.29 -14.23 0.97
N LEU A 82 6.79 -13.08 1.42
CA LEU A 82 6.73 -11.84 0.67
C LEU A 82 7.54 -11.92 -0.62
N ILE A 83 8.78 -12.43 -0.54
CA ILE A 83 9.64 -12.66 -1.70
C ILE A 83 8.97 -13.66 -2.65
N ASP A 84 8.45 -14.78 -2.15
CA ASP A 84 7.74 -15.78 -2.95
C ASP A 84 6.55 -15.16 -3.72
N LEU A 85 5.82 -14.22 -3.09
CA LEU A 85 4.73 -13.49 -3.74
C LEU A 85 5.24 -12.50 -4.80
N LEU A 86 6.32 -11.76 -4.53
CA LEU A 86 6.94 -10.83 -5.48
C LEU A 86 7.47 -11.56 -6.74
N TYR A 87 8.01 -12.76 -6.56
CA TYR A 87 8.51 -13.61 -7.65
C TYR A 87 7.46 -14.55 -8.25
N LYS A 88 6.23 -14.56 -7.73
CA LYS A 88 5.14 -15.32 -8.35
C LYS A 88 4.92 -14.83 -9.77
N THR A 89 4.70 -15.75 -10.70
CA THR A 89 4.52 -15.46 -12.12
C THR A 89 3.24 -16.09 -12.66
N TYR A 90 2.80 -15.63 -13.82
CA TYR A 90 1.79 -16.27 -14.64
C TYR A 90 2.23 -16.25 -16.10
N SER A 91 1.70 -17.16 -16.90
CA SER A 91 1.94 -17.16 -18.34
C SER A 91 0.73 -16.61 -19.08
N ALA A 92 0.98 -15.72 -20.02
CA ALA A 92 0.01 -15.20 -20.97
C ALA A 92 0.73 -14.92 -22.28
N ASP A 93 0.04 -15.08 -23.42
CA ASP A 93 0.60 -14.75 -24.74
C ASP A 93 1.96 -15.41 -25.05
N HIS A 94 2.20 -16.62 -24.53
CA HIS A 94 3.47 -17.37 -24.61
C HIS A 94 4.67 -16.72 -23.90
N GLU A 95 4.43 -15.68 -23.10
CA GLU A 95 5.43 -15.03 -22.25
C GLU A 95 5.15 -15.31 -20.77
N LEU A 96 6.12 -14.97 -19.92
CA LEU A 96 6.02 -15.08 -18.47
C LEU A 96 6.02 -13.67 -17.89
N PHE A 97 5.02 -13.39 -17.05
CA PHE A 97 4.85 -12.09 -16.40
C PHE A 97 4.85 -12.24 -14.89
N GLY A 98 5.31 -11.20 -14.21
CA GLY A 98 5.20 -11.07 -12.78
C GLY A 98 3.73 -10.92 -12.34
N PHE A 99 3.35 -11.64 -11.29
CA PHE A 99 1.98 -11.73 -10.82
C PHE A 99 1.51 -10.46 -10.09
N ILE A 100 2.33 -9.92 -9.19
CA ILE A 100 2.04 -8.63 -8.55
C ILE A 100 2.38 -7.48 -9.50
N ASP A 101 1.43 -6.58 -9.71
CA ASP A 101 1.55 -5.41 -10.58
C ASP A 101 2.10 -4.18 -9.87
N MET A 102 1.73 -4.00 -8.60
CA MET A 102 2.12 -2.88 -7.74
C MET A 102 2.37 -3.32 -6.29
N ALA A 103 3.24 -2.61 -5.58
CA ALA A 103 3.47 -2.78 -4.16
C ALA A 103 3.09 -1.51 -3.40
N MET A 104 2.12 -1.62 -2.48
CA MET A 104 1.71 -0.55 -1.57
C MET A 104 2.32 -0.77 -0.19
N ILE A 105 3.20 0.16 0.22
CA ILE A 105 3.93 0.09 1.48
C ILE A 105 3.29 1.04 2.48
N ILE A 106 2.74 0.50 3.56
CA ILE A 106 2.12 1.26 4.63
C ILE A 106 3.16 1.53 5.72
N ILE A 107 3.50 2.81 5.90
CA ILE A 107 4.28 3.33 7.02
C ILE A 107 3.31 3.86 8.08
N GLU A 108 3.59 3.62 9.35
CA GLU A 108 2.82 4.17 10.47
C GLU A 108 3.51 5.43 11.04
N ASP A 109 2.74 6.49 11.29
CA ASP A 109 3.25 7.72 11.92
C ASP A 109 3.02 7.76 13.45
N GLY A 110 2.17 6.86 13.98
CA GLY A 110 1.80 6.81 15.40
C GLY A 110 2.83 6.14 16.33
N ASN A 111 3.73 5.32 15.78
CA ASN A 111 4.71 4.53 16.54
C ASN A 111 6.16 4.92 16.23
N ARG A 112 7.03 4.85 17.23
CA ARG A 112 8.44 5.29 17.13
C ARG A 112 9.35 4.35 16.32
N ASP A 113 8.86 3.20 15.87
CA ASP A 113 9.66 2.21 15.14
C ASP A 113 9.31 2.13 13.65
N MET A 114 9.45 3.26 12.96
CA MET A 114 9.49 3.27 11.49
C MET A 114 10.64 2.41 10.93
N GLY A 115 11.65 2.07 11.75
CA GLY A 115 12.84 1.33 11.35
C GLY A 115 12.54 -0.05 10.76
N THR A 116 11.52 -0.74 11.27
CA THR A 116 11.11 -2.05 10.75
C THR A 116 10.53 -1.95 9.33
N THR A 117 9.65 -0.97 9.08
CA THR A 117 9.09 -0.76 7.73
C THR A 117 10.14 -0.23 6.74
N TYR A 118 11.10 0.58 7.19
CA TYR A 118 12.23 0.97 6.34
C TYR A 118 13.12 -0.21 5.97
N LYS A 119 13.42 -1.11 6.92
CA LYS A 119 14.18 -2.34 6.63
C LYS A 119 13.47 -3.25 5.65
N LEU A 120 12.14 -3.36 5.76
CA LEU A 120 11.30 -4.08 4.80
C LEU A 120 11.45 -3.50 3.39
N LEU A 121 11.31 -2.18 3.28
CA LEU A 121 11.43 -1.46 2.02
C LEU A 121 12.85 -1.61 1.42
N GLU A 122 13.88 -1.27 2.18
CA GLU A 122 15.29 -1.23 1.74
C GLU A 122 15.85 -2.62 1.43
N ASN A 123 15.55 -3.64 2.24
CA ASN A 123 16.18 -4.96 2.10
C ASN A 123 15.34 -5.98 1.33
N ILE A 124 14.03 -5.76 1.19
CA ILE A 124 13.13 -6.74 0.58
C ILE A 124 12.39 -6.16 -0.62
N ILE A 125 11.74 -5.02 -0.51
CA ILE A 125 10.94 -4.51 -1.63
C ILE A 125 11.83 -3.93 -2.73
N LEU A 126 12.69 -2.97 -2.40
CA LEU A 126 13.52 -2.25 -3.38
C LEU A 126 14.46 -3.17 -4.19
N PRO A 127 15.06 -4.24 -3.61
CA PRO A 127 15.89 -5.16 -4.37
C PRO A 127 15.11 -6.13 -5.27
N ASN A 128 13.83 -6.39 -4.97
CA ASN A 128 13.05 -7.46 -5.60
C ASN A 128 11.83 -6.95 -6.40
N PHE A 129 11.61 -5.63 -6.50
CA PHE A 129 10.45 -5.07 -7.18
C PHE A 129 10.75 -3.74 -7.90
N PRO A 130 10.18 -3.48 -9.10
CA PRO A 130 10.47 -2.25 -9.84
C PRO A 130 10.00 -0.99 -9.11
N LEU A 131 10.87 0.03 -9.05
CA LEU A 131 10.64 1.25 -8.28
C LEU A 131 9.40 2.03 -8.73
N ASP A 132 9.16 2.07 -10.04
CA ASP A 132 8.02 2.75 -10.66
C ASP A 132 6.67 2.09 -10.34
N ARG A 133 6.69 0.91 -9.71
CA ARG A 133 5.50 0.14 -9.28
C ARG A 133 5.32 0.14 -7.77
N ILE A 134 6.15 0.89 -7.03
CA ILE A 134 6.07 1.02 -5.57
C ILE A 134 5.36 2.34 -5.23
N ILE A 135 4.33 2.25 -4.39
CA ILE A 135 3.71 3.42 -3.76
C ILE A 135 3.84 3.31 -2.24
N VAL A 136 4.04 4.45 -1.58
CA VAL A 136 4.17 4.53 -0.12
C VAL A 136 3.04 5.38 0.43
N VAL A 137 2.40 4.90 1.49
CA VAL A 137 1.32 5.62 2.18
C VAL A 137 1.59 5.64 3.68
N ILE A 138 1.17 6.72 4.34
CA ILE A 138 1.44 6.97 5.76
C ILE A 138 0.11 6.89 6.52
N ASN A 139 -0.11 5.79 7.23
CA ASN A 139 -1.33 5.59 8.01
C ASN A 139 -1.18 6.17 9.43
N GLN A 140 -2.30 6.20 10.16
CA GLN A 140 -2.40 6.65 11.55
C GLN A 140 -2.06 8.14 11.73
N CYS A 141 -2.34 8.97 10.71
CA CYS A 141 -2.08 10.41 10.79
C CYS A 141 -2.90 11.10 11.88
N ASP A 142 -3.99 10.50 12.32
CA ASP A 142 -4.89 10.97 13.38
C ASP A 142 -4.27 10.94 14.78
N ILE A 143 -3.36 9.99 15.03
CA ILE A 143 -2.65 9.86 16.31
C ILE A 143 -1.22 10.42 16.25
N SER A 144 -0.81 10.95 15.10
CA SER A 144 0.41 11.76 14.98
C SER A 144 0.42 12.86 16.03
N MET A 145 1.61 13.25 16.49
CA MET A 145 1.74 14.23 17.58
C MET A 145 0.85 13.89 18.80
N LYS A 146 0.67 12.59 19.09
CA LYS A 146 -0.20 12.05 20.15
C LYS A 146 -1.68 12.42 20.02
N GLY A 147 -2.14 12.73 18.81
CA GLY A 147 -3.51 13.15 18.51
C GLY A 147 -3.88 14.54 19.02
N LEU A 148 -2.94 15.32 19.56
CA LEU A 148 -3.21 16.64 20.16
C LEU A 148 -3.74 17.68 19.15
N HIS A 149 -3.43 17.47 17.89
CA HIS A 149 -3.69 18.41 16.80
C HIS A 149 -4.69 17.84 15.78
N TRP A 150 -5.48 16.84 16.20
CA TRP A 150 -6.58 16.29 15.41
C TRP A 150 -7.90 16.93 15.85
N ASP A 151 -8.58 17.59 14.91
CA ASP A 151 -9.91 18.16 15.14
C ASP A 151 -10.95 17.04 14.99
N THR A 152 -11.49 16.56 16.12
CA THR A 152 -12.46 15.46 16.13
C THR A 152 -13.80 15.84 15.50
N ASP A 153 -14.19 17.12 15.59
CA ASP A 153 -15.47 17.60 15.08
C ASP A 153 -15.44 17.70 13.56
N LYS A 154 -14.30 18.12 13.00
CA LYS A 154 -14.09 18.21 11.55
C LYS A 154 -13.50 16.95 10.94
N ASN A 155 -13.02 16.02 11.76
CA ASN A 155 -12.36 14.79 11.34
C ASN A 155 -11.15 15.04 10.43
N GLU A 156 -10.31 16.00 10.83
CA GLU A 156 -9.12 16.41 10.07
C GLU A 156 -8.00 16.92 11.00
N PRO A 157 -6.74 16.91 10.56
CA PRO A 157 -5.65 17.55 11.28
C PRO A 157 -5.77 19.08 11.23
N ASP A 158 -5.35 19.75 12.30
CA ASP A 158 -5.15 21.20 12.29
C ASP A 158 -3.94 21.59 11.43
N LEU A 159 -3.67 22.89 11.31
CA LEU A 159 -2.55 23.37 10.48
C LEU A 159 -1.18 22.86 10.96
N ILE A 160 -0.99 22.71 12.26
CA ILE A 160 0.27 22.26 12.86
C ILE A 160 0.53 20.79 12.49
N MET A 161 -0.47 19.93 12.67
CA MET A 161 -0.36 18.53 12.29
C MET A 161 -0.26 18.36 10.76
N LYS A 162 -0.98 19.16 9.97
CA LYS A 162 -0.84 19.17 8.50
C LYS A 162 0.60 19.46 8.08
N GLU A 163 1.20 20.54 8.60
CA GLU A 163 2.60 20.87 8.30
C GLU A 163 3.60 19.78 8.75
N PHE A 164 3.33 19.13 9.88
CA PHE A 164 4.13 18.00 10.35
C PHE A 164 4.05 16.82 9.38
N LEU A 165 2.85 16.42 8.98
CA LEU A 165 2.60 15.31 8.06
C LEU A 165 3.19 15.57 6.66
N GLU A 166 3.12 16.81 6.17
CA GLU A 166 3.78 17.19 4.91
C GLU A 166 5.30 17.01 4.99
N LYS A 167 5.93 17.49 6.08
CA LYS A 167 7.37 17.29 6.30
C LYS A 167 7.75 15.82 6.44
N GLN A 168 6.87 15.00 7.02
CA GLN A 168 7.07 13.56 7.13
C GLN A 168 7.04 12.89 5.75
N ALA A 169 6.08 13.24 4.89
CA ALA A 169 6.03 12.75 3.51
C ALA A 169 7.29 13.14 2.71
N ASP A 170 7.73 14.40 2.83
CA ASP A 170 9.00 14.88 2.26
C ASP A 170 10.21 14.09 2.76
N SER A 171 10.26 13.81 4.06
CA SER A 171 11.35 13.09 4.71
C SER A 171 11.46 11.65 4.23
N ILE A 172 10.33 10.93 4.15
CA ILE A 172 10.26 9.56 3.64
C ILE A 172 10.74 9.50 2.19
N GLN A 173 10.21 10.39 1.34
CA GLN A 173 10.60 10.44 -0.08
C GLN A 173 12.11 10.69 -0.23
N ARG A 174 12.66 11.65 0.52
CA ARG A 174 14.09 11.97 0.49
C ARG A 174 14.95 10.79 0.93
N ARG A 175 14.59 10.12 2.02
CA ARG A 175 15.35 8.97 2.52
C ARG A 175 15.37 7.81 1.53
N ILE A 176 14.25 7.55 0.85
CA ILE A 176 14.19 6.52 -0.19
C ILE A 176 15.08 6.92 -1.37
N LYS A 177 15.00 8.18 -1.82
CA LYS A 177 15.89 8.71 -2.86
C LYS A 177 17.37 8.57 -2.49
N GLU A 178 17.74 8.82 -1.23
CA GLU A 178 19.12 8.63 -0.74
C GLU A 178 19.57 7.16 -0.80
N SER A 179 18.64 6.21 -0.65
CA SER A 179 18.92 4.77 -0.72
C SER A 179 19.03 4.24 -2.15
N VAL A 180 18.16 4.69 -3.08
CA VAL A 180 18.08 4.13 -4.45
C VAL A 180 18.50 5.07 -5.58
N GLY A 181 18.77 6.35 -5.28
CA GLY A 181 19.20 7.37 -6.24
C GLY A 181 18.10 7.97 -7.11
N VAL A 182 16.84 7.52 -6.97
CA VAL A 182 15.69 7.94 -7.77
C VAL A 182 14.53 8.34 -6.86
N ASP A 183 13.78 9.38 -7.25
CA ASP A 183 12.58 9.80 -6.52
C ASP A 183 11.43 8.81 -6.75
N ILE A 184 10.77 8.42 -5.67
CA ILE A 184 9.45 7.79 -5.74
C ILE A 184 8.36 8.85 -5.77
N THR A 185 7.13 8.46 -6.12
CA THR A 185 5.95 9.30 -5.94
C THR A 185 5.82 9.72 -4.47
N ARG A 186 5.49 10.99 -4.22
CA ARG A 186 5.37 11.55 -2.87
C ARG A 186 4.38 10.73 -2.04
N PRO A 187 4.74 10.28 -0.82
CA PRO A 187 3.83 9.55 0.05
C PRO A 187 2.58 10.34 0.42
N VAL A 188 1.44 9.64 0.50
CA VAL A 188 0.16 10.21 0.96
C VAL A 188 -0.11 9.78 2.39
N TYR A 189 -0.37 10.72 3.28
CA TYR A 189 -0.82 10.42 4.64
C TYR A 189 -2.34 10.34 4.73
N TYR A 190 -2.82 9.44 5.58
CA TYR A 190 -4.24 9.15 5.76
C TYR A 190 -4.52 8.54 7.13
N SER A 191 -5.80 8.48 7.47
CA SER A 191 -6.28 7.71 8.61
C SER A 191 -7.33 6.71 8.14
N ALA A 192 -6.98 5.42 8.19
CA ALA A 192 -7.93 4.37 7.88
C ALA A 192 -9.14 4.39 8.84
N ILE A 193 -8.89 4.60 10.14
CA ILE A 193 -9.93 4.57 11.18
C ILE A 193 -10.92 5.74 10.99
N HIS A 194 -10.39 6.92 10.71
CA HIS A 194 -11.19 8.13 10.50
C HIS A 194 -11.65 8.34 9.06
N LYS A 195 -11.28 7.43 8.14
CA LYS A 195 -11.54 7.54 6.68
C LYS A 195 -11.03 8.86 6.07
N TYR A 196 -10.08 9.51 6.72
CA TYR A 196 -9.47 10.75 6.25
C TYR A 196 -8.44 10.46 5.18
N HIS A 197 -8.43 11.24 4.10
CA HIS A 197 -7.57 11.09 2.93
C HIS A 197 -7.60 9.73 2.20
N MET A 198 -8.65 8.92 2.42
CA MET A 198 -8.79 7.62 1.73
C MET A 198 -9.01 7.76 0.22
N LYS A 199 -9.48 8.92 -0.25
CA LYS A 199 -9.64 9.18 -1.68
C LYS A 199 -8.27 9.40 -2.32
N GLU A 200 -7.39 10.12 -1.66
CA GLU A 200 -6.05 10.46 -2.08
C GLU A 200 -5.17 9.20 -2.17
N VAL A 201 -5.39 8.21 -1.27
CA VAL A 201 -4.78 6.87 -1.39
C VAL A 201 -5.24 6.13 -2.64
N LEU A 202 -6.54 6.17 -2.97
CA LEU A 202 -7.07 5.56 -4.20
C LEU A 202 -6.56 6.28 -5.46
N ASP A 203 -6.54 7.62 -5.43
CA ASP A 203 -6.02 8.44 -6.52
C ASP A 203 -4.52 8.16 -6.73
N LEU A 204 -3.76 7.93 -5.66
CA LEU A 204 -2.36 7.52 -5.74
C LEU A 204 -2.20 6.17 -6.46
N ILE A 205 -3.01 5.16 -6.13
CA ILE A 205 -3.02 3.87 -6.84
C ILE A 205 -3.34 4.08 -8.32
N ILE A 206 -4.42 4.80 -8.61
CA ILE A 206 -4.90 5.02 -9.99
C ILE A 206 -3.86 5.76 -10.83
N ASN A 207 -3.24 6.80 -10.29
CA ASN A 207 -2.27 7.62 -11.00
C ASN A 207 -0.93 6.91 -11.22
N ASN A 208 -0.62 5.87 -10.44
CA ASN A 208 0.60 5.08 -10.56
C ASN A 208 0.34 3.67 -11.13
N MET A 209 -0.85 3.41 -11.70
CA MET A 209 -1.10 2.15 -12.37
C MET A 209 -0.08 1.95 -13.50
N PRO A 210 0.55 0.77 -13.59
CA PRO A 210 1.50 0.49 -14.65
C PRO A 210 0.81 0.56 -16.01
N THR A 211 1.57 0.82 -17.07
CA THR A 211 1.05 0.87 -18.45
C THR A 211 1.40 -0.37 -19.28
N VAL A 212 2.14 -1.30 -18.70
CA VAL A 212 2.56 -2.59 -19.31
C VAL A 212 2.53 -3.67 -18.24
N ARG A 213 2.41 -4.94 -18.64
CA ARG A 213 2.62 -6.08 -17.72
C ARG A 213 4.04 -6.04 -17.16
N ARG A 214 4.24 -6.58 -15.96
CA ARG A 214 5.56 -6.63 -15.35
C ARG A 214 6.35 -7.79 -15.96
N ASP A 215 7.48 -7.49 -16.56
CA ASP A 215 8.42 -8.51 -17.04
C ASP A 215 8.95 -9.33 -15.86
N CYS A 216 9.21 -10.61 -16.10
CA CYS A 216 9.96 -11.42 -15.14
C CYS A 216 11.44 -11.00 -15.16
N VAL A 217 12.02 -10.80 -13.97
CA VAL A 217 13.47 -10.68 -13.75
C VAL A 217 13.99 -12.02 -13.28
#